data_AF-A0A1R3XSH2-F1
#
_entry.id   AF-A0A1R3XSH2-F1
#
_cell.length_a   1.000
_cell.length_b   1.000
_cell.length_c   1.000
_cell.angle_alpha   90.00
_cell.angle_beta   90.00
_cell.angle_gamma   90.00
#
_symmetry.space_group_name_H-M   'P 1'
#
loop_
_entity.id
_entity.type
_entity.pdbx_description
1 polymer ?
#
loop_
_entity_poly.entity_id
_entity_poly.type
_entity_poly.pdbx_seq_one_letter_code
_entity_poly.pdbx_strand_id
1 'polypeptide(L)'
;MDEKLNSLEHTILSEIEKSHRETHPFLKKQMLNLKVSSREFTGIGVYVHFTPQGQKRQKNKISKEKTYLGVSKSFYIDTLEFPISFELNLSEEGVLEFLEIVSNDNKTWNGEFNTFTIEEED
;
A
#
# COMPACT_ATOMS: atom_id res chain seq x y z
N MET A 1 -16.29 -3.15 -10.83
CA MET A 1 -16.01 -4.59 -10.66
C MET A 1 -14.79 -4.64 -9.75
N ASP A 2 -14.83 -5.36 -8.64
CA ASP A 2 -13.68 -5.39 -7.73
C ASP A 2 -12.53 -6.20 -8.35
N GLU A 3 -11.32 -5.67 -8.27
CA GLU A 3 -10.10 -6.33 -8.71
C GLU A 3 -9.30 -6.92 -7.53
N LYS A 4 -8.38 -7.83 -7.86
CA LYS A 4 -7.44 -8.39 -6.89
C LYS A 4 -6.17 -7.53 -6.84
N LEU A 5 -5.48 -7.60 -5.71
CA LEU A 5 -4.11 -7.10 -5.58
C LEU A 5 -3.19 -7.84 -6.55
N ASN A 6 -2.27 -7.13 -7.18
CA ASN A 6 -1.15 -7.74 -7.89
C ASN A 6 -0.06 -8.19 -6.89
N SER A 7 0.98 -8.86 -7.39
CA SER A 7 2.05 -9.41 -6.55
C SER A 7 2.87 -8.34 -5.81
N LEU A 8 3.10 -7.18 -6.42
CA LEU A 8 3.81 -6.06 -5.82
C LEU A 8 2.99 -5.46 -4.67
N GLU A 9 1.73 -5.11 -4.94
CA GLU A 9 0.80 -4.54 -3.96
C GLU A 9 0.62 -5.47 -2.76
N HIS A 10 0.45 -6.77 -3.00
CA HIS A 10 0.33 -7.76 -1.94
C HIS A 10 1.60 -7.82 -1.06
N THR A 11 2.78 -7.76 -1.69
CA THR A 11 4.05 -7.78 -0.97
C THR A 11 4.25 -6.51 -0.15
N ILE A 12 3.98 -5.34 -0.72
CA ILE A 12 4.04 -4.05 -0.04
C ILE A 12 3.14 -4.06 1.21
N LEU A 13 1.87 -4.44 1.05
CA LEU A 13 0.92 -4.51 2.17
C LEU A 13 1.36 -5.52 3.23
N SER A 14 1.93 -6.66 2.82
CA SER A 14 2.47 -7.65 3.74
C SER A 14 3.66 -7.09 4.55
N GLU A 15 4.56 -6.32 3.95
CA GLU A 15 5.66 -5.71 4.69
C GLU A 15 5.17 -4.63 5.65
N ILE A 16 4.22 -3.79 5.23
CA ILE A 16 3.57 -2.81 6.11
C ILE A 16 2.90 -3.51 7.30
N GLU A 17 2.16 -4.60 7.08
CA GLU A 17 1.55 -5.37 8.17
C GLU A 17 2.59 -5.90 9.15
N LYS A 18 3.72 -6.43 8.67
CA LYS A 18 4.79 -6.94 9.51
C LYS A 18 5.42 -5.83 10.35
N SER A 19 5.79 -4.71 9.73
CA SER A 19 6.45 -3.59 10.40
C SER A 19 5.55 -2.89 11.42
N HIS A 20 4.23 -2.89 11.20
CA HIS A 20 3.26 -2.21 12.07
C HIS A 20 2.40 -3.18 12.88
N ARG A 21 2.77 -4.46 12.98
CA ARG A 21 1.92 -5.49 13.60
C ARG A 21 1.57 -5.17 15.05
N GLU A 22 2.51 -4.63 15.82
CA GLU A 22 2.32 -4.33 17.24
C GLU A 22 1.42 -3.12 17.46
N THR A 23 1.56 -2.09 16.62
CA THR A 23 0.80 -0.84 16.72
C THR A 23 -0.56 -0.91 16.00
N HIS A 24 -0.66 -1.77 14.99
CA HIS A 24 -1.84 -1.93 14.13
C HIS A 24 -2.20 -3.42 13.91
N PRO A 25 -2.50 -4.21 14.97
CA PRO A 25 -2.69 -5.67 14.89
C PRO A 25 -3.90 -6.13 14.05
N PHE A 26 -4.75 -5.19 13.62
CA PHE A 26 -5.95 -5.44 12.85
C PHE A 26 -5.71 -5.45 11.33
N LEU A 27 -4.57 -4.92 10.85
CA LEU A 27 -4.22 -4.83 9.43
C LEU A 27 -4.30 -6.19 8.74
N LYS A 28 -3.68 -7.21 9.34
CA LYS A 28 -3.71 -8.58 8.83
C LYS A 28 -5.11 -9.06 8.51
N LYS A 29 -6.08 -8.77 9.38
CA LYS A 29 -7.46 -9.22 9.22
C LYS A 29 -8.19 -8.47 8.11
N GLN A 30 -7.92 -7.17 7.95
CA GLN A 30 -8.50 -6.37 6.88
C GLN A 30 -7.92 -6.76 5.52
N MET A 31 -6.62 -7.08 5.45
CA MET A 31 -5.93 -7.49 4.23
C MET A 31 -6.44 -8.82 3.64
N LEU A 32 -6.91 -9.77 4.48
CA LEU A 32 -7.41 -11.08 4.02
C LEU A 32 -8.55 -11.01 3.00
N ASN A 33 -9.40 -9.99 3.08
CA ASN A 33 -10.54 -9.81 2.17
C ASN A 33 -10.45 -8.49 1.40
N LEU A 34 -9.26 -7.89 1.35
CA LEU A 34 -9.06 -6.61 0.68
C LEU A 34 -9.25 -6.78 -0.82
N LYS A 35 -9.98 -5.83 -1.41
CA LYS A 35 -10.24 -5.77 -2.83
C LYS A 35 -9.89 -4.39 -3.35
N VAL A 36 -9.42 -4.34 -4.58
CA VAL A 36 -9.10 -3.10 -5.27
C VAL A 36 -10.36 -2.60 -5.96
N SER A 37 -10.77 -1.37 -5.67
CA SER A 37 -11.92 -0.73 -6.33
C SER A 37 -11.50 -0.07 -7.64
N SER A 38 -10.33 0.56 -7.68
CA SER A 38 -9.75 1.20 -8.85
C SER A 38 -8.24 1.42 -8.69
N ARG A 39 -7.57 1.64 -9.82
CA ARG A 39 -6.20 2.17 -9.89
C ARG A 39 -6.21 3.48 -10.64
N GLU A 40 -5.58 4.51 -10.09
CA GLU A 40 -5.42 5.82 -10.71
C GLU A 40 -3.94 6.09 -10.99
N PHE A 41 -3.62 6.35 -12.26
CA PHE A 41 -2.25 6.64 -12.71
C PHE A 41 -2.05 8.15 -12.77
N THR A 42 -1.11 8.66 -11.97
CA THR A 42 -0.85 10.10 -11.86
C THR A 42 0.26 10.60 -12.79
N GLY A 43 0.86 9.66 -13.52
CA GLY A 43 2.06 9.89 -14.29
C GLY A 43 3.32 9.60 -13.49
N ILE A 44 3.43 9.98 -12.22
CA ILE A 44 4.62 9.66 -11.39
C ILE A 44 4.43 8.43 -10.50
N GLY A 45 3.23 7.85 -10.48
CA GLY A 45 2.86 6.79 -9.56
C GLY A 45 1.45 6.27 -9.79
N VAL A 46 1.01 5.45 -8.83
CA VAL A 46 -0.29 4.78 -8.83
C VAL A 46 -0.94 4.91 -7.46
N TYR A 47 -2.20 5.35 -7.44
CA TYR A 47 -3.08 5.13 -6.29
C TYR A 47 -3.89 3.86 -6.50
N VAL A 48 -3.78 2.93 -5.55
CA VAL A 48 -4.57 1.69 -5.51
C VAL A 48 -5.65 1.86 -4.46
N HIS A 49 -6.88 2.12 -4.89
CA HIS A 49 -8.00 2.35 -3.99
C HIS A 49 -8.63 1.03 -3.56
N PHE A 50 -9.07 0.95 -2.30
CA PHE A 50 -9.65 -0.25 -1.73
C PHE A 50 -11.15 -0.15 -1.52
N THR A 51 -11.85 -1.26 -1.70
CA THR A 51 -13.28 -1.36 -1.39
C THR A 51 -13.45 -1.44 0.15
N PRO A 52 -14.30 -0.59 0.76
CA PRO A 52 -14.52 -0.61 2.22
C PRO A 52 -15.39 -1.81 2.67
N GLN A 53 -16.10 -2.45 1.74
CA GLN A 53 -16.98 -3.57 2.04
C GLN A 53 -16.22 -4.75 2.64
N GLY A 54 -16.64 -5.20 3.83
CA GLY A 54 -16.01 -6.31 4.55
C GLY A 54 -14.83 -5.90 5.44
N GLN A 55 -14.37 -4.65 5.35
CA GLN A 55 -13.38 -4.12 6.29
C GLN A 55 -14.04 -3.82 7.65
N LYS A 56 -13.32 -4.11 8.74
CA LYS A 56 -13.79 -3.83 10.10
C LYS A 56 -13.30 -2.45 10.54
N ARG A 57 -14.24 -1.59 10.94
CA ARG A 57 -13.94 -0.28 11.55
C ARG A 57 -13.38 -0.48 12.96
N GLN A 58 -12.33 0.26 13.31
CA GLN A 58 -11.83 0.32 14.69
C GLN A 58 -12.77 1.19 15.52
N LYS A 59 -13.49 0.58 16.46
CA LYS A 59 -14.41 1.30 17.36
C LYS A 59 -13.70 2.20 18.39
N ASN A 60 -12.38 2.03 18.58
CA ASN A 60 -11.65 2.57 19.74
C ASN A 60 -10.44 3.47 19.36
N LYS A 61 -10.35 4.02 18.14
CA LYS A 61 -9.27 4.97 17.81
C LYS A 61 -9.63 6.41 18.20
N ILE A 62 -8.62 7.10 18.77
CA ILE A 62 -8.70 8.37 19.51
C ILE A 62 -8.17 9.55 18.68
N SER A 63 -7.61 9.31 17.49
CA SER A 63 -7.00 10.35 16.64
C SER A 63 -7.96 10.81 15.54
N LYS A 64 -8.04 12.13 15.34
CA LYS A 64 -8.76 12.78 14.24
C LYS A 64 -7.91 12.93 12.97
N GLU A 65 -6.68 12.41 12.98
CA GLU A 65 -5.74 12.59 11.87
C GLU A 65 -5.65 11.32 11.03
N LYS A 66 -5.54 11.51 9.71
CA LYS A 66 -5.25 10.43 8.76
C LYS A 66 -3.95 9.74 9.16
N THR A 67 -3.95 8.41 9.11
CA THR A 67 -2.75 7.62 9.41
C THR A 67 -2.14 7.14 8.10
N TYR A 68 -0.82 7.36 7.94
CA TYR A 68 -0.02 6.84 6.83
C TYR A 68 1.01 5.85 7.38
N LEU A 69 1.12 4.69 6.74
CA LEU A 69 2.04 3.63 7.13
C LEU A 69 2.96 3.27 5.96
N GLY A 70 4.27 3.40 6.17
CA GLY A 70 5.32 2.93 5.27
C GLY A 70 6.24 1.91 5.95
N VAL A 71 7.30 1.49 5.27
CA VAL A 71 8.36 0.63 5.85
C VAL A 71 9.74 1.15 5.45
N SER A 72 10.76 0.82 6.25
CA SER A 72 12.17 1.09 5.93
C SER A 72 12.74 -0.06 5.09
N LYS A 73 12.23 -0.23 3.87
CA LYS A 73 12.72 -1.21 2.89
C LYS A 73 12.67 -0.63 1.49
N SER A 74 13.66 -0.97 0.69
CA SER A 74 13.75 -0.51 -0.69
C SER A 74 13.16 -1.57 -1.62
N PHE A 75 12.19 -1.15 -2.44
CA PHE A 75 11.55 -2.00 -3.44
C PHE A 75 12.02 -1.55 -4.81
N TYR A 76 12.70 -2.43 -5.54
CA TYR A 76 13.16 -2.15 -6.89
C TYR A 76 12.29 -2.91 -7.87
N ILE A 77 11.82 -2.22 -8.91
CA ILE A 77 11.03 -2.81 -9.98
C ILE A 77 11.82 -2.73 -11.28
N ASP A 78 11.67 -3.72 -12.17
CA ASP A 78 12.50 -3.87 -13.37
C ASP A 78 12.35 -2.75 -14.41
N THR A 79 11.30 -1.95 -14.30
CA THR A 79 11.00 -0.82 -15.20
C THR A 79 11.53 0.53 -14.72
N LEU A 80 12.12 0.59 -13.52
CA LEU A 80 12.63 1.82 -12.91
C LEU A 80 14.11 1.69 -12.53
N GLU A 81 14.81 2.82 -12.50
CA GLU A 81 16.22 2.93 -12.14
C GLU A 81 16.43 3.07 -10.62
N PHE A 82 15.49 3.72 -9.94
CA PHE A 82 15.47 3.97 -8.51
C PHE A 82 14.35 3.15 -7.82
N PRO A 83 14.49 2.85 -6.51
CA PRO A 83 13.45 2.14 -5.79
C PRO A 83 12.16 2.98 -5.73
N ILE A 84 11.02 2.32 -5.64
CA ILE A 84 9.73 2.99 -5.42
C ILE A 84 9.58 3.42 -3.96
N SER A 85 8.84 4.51 -3.75
CA SER A 85 8.31 4.89 -2.45
C SER A 85 6.84 4.48 -2.36
N PHE A 86 6.35 4.18 -1.16
CA PHE A 86 4.94 3.83 -0.97
C PHE A 86 4.45 4.13 0.44
N GLU A 87 3.15 4.41 0.53
CA GLU A 87 2.45 4.64 1.79
C GLU A 87 1.03 4.06 1.75
N LEU A 88 0.67 3.31 2.79
CA LEU A 88 -0.70 2.87 3.01
C LEU A 88 -1.45 3.93 3.82
N ASN A 89 -2.54 4.44 3.25
CA ASN A 89 -3.44 5.34 3.93
C ASN A 89 -4.58 4.60 4.65
N LEU A 90 -4.83 5.02 5.89
CA LEU A 90 -5.97 4.59 6.67
C LEU A 90 -6.85 5.80 7.00
N SER A 91 -8.16 5.59 6.92
CA SER A 91 -9.17 6.49 7.47
C SER A 91 -9.01 6.66 8.99
N GLU A 92 -9.70 7.65 9.55
CA GLU A 92 -9.80 7.89 11.00
C GLU A 92 -10.30 6.65 11.76
N GLU A 93 -11.12 5.82 11.12
CA GLU A 93 -11.65 4.58 11.68
C GLU A 93 -10.74 3.36 11.44
N GLY A 94 -9.52 3.58 10.94
CA GLY A 94 -8.55 2.53 10.65
C GLY A 94 -8.96 1.61 9.49
N VAL A 95 -9.86 2.03 8.62
CA VAL A 95 -10.17 1.32 7.35
C VAL A 95 -9.13 1.69 6.30
N LEU A 96 -8.63 0.71 5.53
CA LEU A 96 -7.66 0.92 4.44
C LEU A 96 -8.38 1.65 3.31
N GLU A 97 -7.92 2.85 2.97
CA GLU A 97 -8.51 3.67 1.90
C GLU A 97 -7.78 3.45 0.58
N PHE A 98 -6.46 3.65 0.57
CA PHE A 98 -5.64 3.45 -0.62
C PHE A 98 -4.18 3.15 -0.27
N LEU A 99 -3.47 2.53 -1.21
CA LEU A 99 -2.02 2.43 -1.24
C LEU A 99 -1.50 3.37 -2.33
N GLU A 100 -0.60 4.29 -1.96
CA GLU A 100 0.13 5.12 -2.90
C GLU A 100 1.48 4.48 -3.21
N ILE A 101 1.84 4.40 -4.50
CA ILE A 101 3.13 3.91 -4.97
C ILE A 101 3.71 4.94 -5.93
N VAL A 102 4.91 5.45 -5.67
CA VAL A 102 5.55 6.54 -6.39
C VAL A 102 6.89 6.11 -6.97
N SER A 103 7.13 6.46 -8.22
CA SER A 103 8.42 6.34 -8.89
C SER A 103 9.36 7.47 -8.45
N ASN A 104 10.59 7.11 -8.06
CA ASN A 104 11.63 8.06 -7.72
C ASN A 104 12.53 8.45 -8.93
N ASP A 105 12.20 8.00 -10.14
CA ASP A 105 13.00 8.21 -11.36
C ASP A 105 12.82 9.60 -12.00
N ASN A 106 11.93 10.45 -11.49
CA ASN A 106 11.43 11.65 -12.19
C ASN A 106 10.91 11.35 -13.62
N LYS A 107 10.51 10.10 -13.88
CA LYS A 107 9.95 9.63 -15.15
C LYS A 107 8.49 9.30 -14.99
N THR A 108 7.77 9.31 -16.12
CA THR A 108 6.39 8.86 -16.13
C THR A 108 6.34 7.33 -15.96
N TRP A 109 5.62 6.84 -14.95
CA TRP A 109 5.38 5.43 -14.70
C TRP A 109 3.88 5.16 -14.56
N ASN A 110 3.42 4.11 -15.23
CA ASN A 110 2.02 3.72 -15.35
C ASN A 110 1.69 2.45 -14.53
N GLY A 111 2.53 2.07 -13.57
CA GLY A 111 2.29 0.88 -12.75
C GLY A 111 2.66 -0.45 -13.41
N GLU A 112 3.13 -0.47 -14.66
CA GLU A 112 3.56 -1.70 -15.33
C GLU A 112 4.94 -2.13 -14.82
N PHE A 113 5.10 -3.43 -14.57
CA PHE A 113 6.35 -4.10 -14.17
C PHE A 113 6.24 -5.60 -14.48
N ASN A 114 7.38 -6.30 -14.61
CA ASN A 114 7.39 -7.77 -14.71
C ASN A 114 7.90 -8.42 -13.42
N THR A 115 8.92 -7.84 -12.80
CA THR A 115 9.56 -8.37 -11.60
C THR A 115 9.93 -7.26 -10.62
N PHE A 116 10.12 -7.64 -9.36
CA PHE A 116 10.60 -6.74 -8.32
C PHE A 116 11.48 -7.48 -7.31
N THR A 117 12.34 -6.75 -6.63
CA THR A 117 13.19 -7.21 -5.52
C THR A 117 13.02 -6.31 -4.31
N ILE A 118 13.37 -6.84 -3.14
CA ILE A 118 13.30 -6.14 -1.86
C ILE A 118 14.70 -6.16 -1.26
N GLU A 119 15.19 -5.01 -0.86
CA GLU A 119 16.43 -4.86 -0.10
C GLU A 119 16.10 -4.31 1.30
N GLU A 120 16.75 -4.87 2.31
CA GLU A 120 16.72 -4.34 3.67
C GLU A 120 17.90 -3.37 3.82
N GLU A 121 17.65 -2.17 4.35
CA GLU A 121 18.74 -1.30 4.76
C GLU A 121 19.32 -1.88 6.07
N ASP A 122 20.58 -2.30 6.01
CA ASP A 122 21.37 -2.84 7.14
C ASP A 122 21.59 -1.82 8.27
#